data_AF-A0A1Q8YJZ7-F1
#
_entry.id   AF-A0A1Q8YJZ7-F1
#
_cell.length_a   1.000
_cell.length_b   1.000
_cell.length_c   1.000
_cell.angle_alpha   90.00
_cell.angle_beta   90.00
_cell.angle_gamma   90.00
#
_symmetry.space_group_name_H-M   'P 1'
#
loop_
_entity.id
_entity.type
_entity.pdbx_description
1 polymer ?
#
loop_
_entity_poly.entity_id
_entity_poly.type
_entity_poly.pdbx_seq_one_letter_code
_entity_poly.pdbx_strand_id
1 'polypeptide(L)'
;MNKALAAIVTVAFSTLAAAQMTPVGSWHSFDEKTGELKSLVVISETGGVLTGHIEQLLRKNADPKKLCTECTDDRKDKPVLGMEIIRGAKKAEGKDMWEDGKILDPENGKSYTLRLTPIEDGKKLEVRGSVLFISRTQTWQRVQ
;
A
#
# COMPACT_ATOMS: atom_id res chain seq x y z
N MET A 1 -3.95 54.37 35.79
CA MET A 1 -2.85 53.83 34.97
C MET A 1 -2.83 52.32 35.16
N ASN A 2 -3.60 51.57 34.37
CA ASN A 2 -3.68 50.11 34.54
C ASN A 2 -3.40 49.46 33.19
N LYS A 3 -2.13 49.09 32.96
CA LYS A 3 -1.74 48.25 31.84
C LYS A 3 -2.01 46.79 32.24
N ALA A 4 -3.11 46.23 31.77
CA ALA A 4 -3.33 44.79 31.83
C ALA A 4 -2.59 44.14 30.65
N LEU A 5 -1.55 43.37 30.94
CA LEU A 5 -0.88 42.49 29.97
C LEU A 5 -1.75 41.25 29.78
N ALA A 6 -2.34 41.09 28.59
CA ALA A 6 -2.98 39.86 28.17
C ALA A 6 -1.92 38.89 27.65
N ALA A 7 -1.71 37.78 28.36
CA ALA A 7 -0.87 36.68 27.92
C ALA A 7 -1.65 35.82 26.91
N ILE A 8 -1.20 35.81 25.65
CA ILE A 8 -1.71 34.91 24.61
C ILE A 8 -1.01 33.56 24.79
N VAL A 9 -1.71 32.59 25.37
CA VAL A 9 -1.27 31.19 25.40
C VAL A 9 -1.52 30.59 24.03
N THR A 10 -0.45 30.40 23.25
CA THR A 10 -0.52 29.70 21.97
C THR A 10 -0.38 28.21 22.25
N VAL A 11 -1.49 27.47 22.22
CA VAL A 11 -1.46 26.00 22.31
C VAL A 11 -1.00 25.46 20.96
N ALA A 12 0.25 25.00 20.89
CA ALA A 12 0.73 24.24 19.75
C ALA A 12 0.10 22.84 19.76
N PHE A 13 -0.88 22.61 18.90
CA PHE A 13 -1.40 21.27 18.62
C PHE A 13 -0.37 20.50 17.77
N SER A 14 0.51 19.75 18.43
CA SER A 14 1.29 18.71 17.78
C SER A 14 0.34 17.58 17.40
N THR A 15 -0.10 17.51 16.14
CA THR A 15 -0.85 16.36 15.65
C THR A 15 0.10 15.15 15.63
N LEU A 16 0.02 14.31 16.66
CA LEU A 16 0.56 12.96 16.59
C LEU A 16 -0.11 12.28 15.40
N ALA A 17 0.67 11.90 14.38
CA ALA A 17 0.22 11.03 13.31
C ALA A 17 -0.15 9.67 13.93
N ALA A 18 -1.38 9.55 14.43
CA ALA A 18 -1.92 8.29 14.89
C ALA A 18 -1.93 7.33 13.70
N ALA A 19 -1.39 6.14 13.89
CA ALA A 19 -1.39 5.12 12.86
C ALA A 19 -2.86 4.78 12.53
N GLN A 20 -3.27 5.09 11.31
CA GLN A 20 -4.65 4.94 10.88
C GLN A 20 -4.90 3.49 10.46
N MET A 21 -6.05 2.93 10.86
CA MET A 21 -6.54 1.62 10.41
C MET A 21 -7.05 1.69 8.96
N THR A 22 -6.15 2.01 8.03
CA THR A 22 -6.42 2.17 6.60
C THR A 22 -5.25 1.64 5.77
N PRO A 23 -5.47 1.03 4.60
CA PRO A 23 -4.39 0.66 3.68
C PRO A 23 -3.73 1.87 3.01
N VAL A 24 -4.36 3.06 3.03
CA VAL A 24 -3.78 4.27 2.42
C VAL A 24 -2.44 4.59 3.08
N GLY A 25 -1.43 4.87 2.26
CA GLY A 25 -0.07 5.19 2.70
C GLY A 25 1.02 4.40 1.96
N SER A 26 2.24 4.48 2.50
CA SER A 26 3.45 3.89 1.92
C SER A 26 3.85 2.62 2.65
N TRP A 27 4.21 1.58 1.90
CA TRP A 27 4.42 0.23 2.43
C TRP A 27 5.66 -0.44 1.85
N HIS A 28 6.48 -0.99 2.74
CA HIS A 28 7.52 -1.95 2.38
C HIS A 28 6.92 -3.34 2.20
N SER A 29 7.15 -3.91 1.02
CA SER A 29 6.86 -5.30 0.67
C SER A 29 8.13 -6.15 0.71
N PHE A 30 7.96 -7.45 0.86
CA PHE A 30 9.07 -8.39 1.06
C PHE A 30 8.97 -9.58 0.10
N ASP A 31 10.11 -10.17 -0.23
CA ASP A 31 10.16 -11.43 -0.96
C ASP A 31 9.75 -12.59 -0.03
N GLU A 32 8.78 -13.40 -0.43
CA GLU A 32 8.28 -14.52 0.39
C GLU A 32 9.33 -15.61 0.63
N LYS A 33 10.30 -15.78 -0.28
CA LYS A 33 11.31 -16.85 -0.18
C LYS A 33 12.51 -16.40 0.62
N THR A 34 12.96 -15.16 0.43
CA THR A 34 14.20 -14.65 1.06
C THR A 34 13.96 -13.75 2.25
N GLY A 35 12.76 -13.18 2.40
CA GLY A 35 12.44 -12.16 3.42
C GLY A 35 13.08 -10.80 3.13
N GLU A 36 13.75 -10.63 1.99
CA GLU A 36 14.40 -9.37 1.64
C GLU A 36 13.39 -8.31 1.23
N LEU A 37 13.76 -7.05 1.49
CA LEU A 37 12.99 -5.88 1.08
C LEU A 37 12.87 -5.84 -0.45
N LYS A 38 11.63 -5.81 -0.95
CA LYS A 38 11.31 -5.95 -2.38
C LYS A 38 11.02 -4.60 -3.04
N SER A 39 10.03 -3.88 -2.51
CA SER A 39 9.53 -2.64 -3.11
C SER A 39 8.85 -1.75 -2.08
N LEU A 40 8.88 -0.44 -2.36
CA LEU A 40 7.99 0.55 -1.76
C LEU A 40 6.73 0.64 -2.62
N VAL A 41 5.57 0.39 -2.03
CA VAL A 41 4.26 0.51 -2.68
C VAL A 41 3.49 1.63 -2.01
N VAL A 42 2.92 2.53 -2.80
CA VAL A 42 2.05 3.60 -2.32
C VAL A 42 0.62 3.26 -2.67
N ILE A 43 -0.26 3.29 -1.67
CA ILE A 43 -1.70 3.06 -1.82
C ILE A 43 -2.41 4.38 -1.58
N SER A 44 -3.31 4.75 -2.51
CA SER A 44 -4.10 5.97 -2.48
C SER A 44 -5.59 5.66 -2.62
N GLU A 45 -6.44 6.59 -2.19
CA GLU A 45 -7.90 6.46 -2.29
C GLU A 45 -8.47 7.60 -3.14
N THR A 46 -9.41 7.29 -4.02
CA THR A 46 -10.21 8.30 -4.73
C THR A 46 -11.64 7.79 -4.82
N GLY A 47 -12.59 8.56 -4.25
CA GLY A 47 -14.02 8.19 -4.28
C GLY A 47 -14.34 6.84 -3.62
N GLY A 48 -13.63 6.47 -2.55
CA GLY A 48 -13.83 5.19 -1.85
C GLY A 48 -13.17 3.98 -2.51
N VAL A 49 -12.39 4.19 -3.57
CA VAL A 49 -11.69 3.15 -4.31
C VAL A 49 -10.19 3.30 -4.10
N LEU A 50 -9.55 2.21 -3.68
CA LEU A 50 -8.11 2.13 -3.52
C LEU A 50 -7.42 1.73 -4.83
N THR A 51 -6.35 2.44 -5.13
CA THR A 51 -5.34 2.08 -6.11
C THR A 51 -3.98 2.03 -5.44
N GLY A 52 -3.01 1.36 -6.07
CA GLY A 52 -1.65 1.39 -5.57
C GLY A 52 -0.62 1.02 -6.59
N HIS A 53 0.54 1.68 -6.51
CA HIS A 53 1.61 1.57 -7.48
C HIS A 53 2.97 1.35 -6.80
N ILE A 54 3.91 0.80 -7.57
CA ILE A 54 5.29 0.61 -7.11
C ILE A 54 6.03 1.93 -7.23
N GLU A 55 6.33 2.56 -6.10
CA GLU A 55 7.07 3.82 -6.04
C GLU A 55 8.58 3.59 -6.14
N GLN A 56 9.11 2.52 -5.52
CA GLN A 56 10.53 2.17 -5.57
C GLN A 56 10.74 0.67 -5.66
N LEU A 57 11.79 0.27 -6.38
CA LEU A 57 12.33 -1.09 -6.37
C LEU A 57 13.52 -1.12 -5.40
N LEU A 58 13.42 -1.93 -4.33
CA LEU A 58 14.35 -1.89 -3.20
C LEU A 58 15.25 -3.14 -3.10
N ARG A 59 15.06 -4.13 -3.98
CA ARG A 59 15.98 -5.27 -4.09
C ARG A 59 17.36 -4.77 -4.54
N LYS A 60 18.43 -5.37 -4.00
CA LYS A 60 19.83 -5.00 -4.30
C LYS A 60 20.17 -4.96 -5.80
N ASN A 61 19.59 -5.86 -6.58
CA ASN A 61 19.83 -6.00 -8.02
C ASN A 61 18.61 -5.60 -8.86
N ALA A 62 17.79 -4.68 -8.35
CA ALA A 62 16.64 -4.19 -9.10
C ALA A 62 17.09 -3.42 -10.34
N ASP A 63 16.55 -3.79 -11.51
CA ASP A 63 16.68 -3.00 -12.73
C ASP A 63 15.56 -1.93 -12.76
N PRO A 64 15.90 -0.63 -12.69
CA PRO A 64 14.90 0.45 -12.75
C PRO A 64 14.17 0.52 -14.10
N LYS A 65 14.72 -0.10 -15.15
CA LYS A 65 14.11 -0.18 -16.48
C LYS A 65 13.36 -1.49 -16.71
N LYS A 66 13.23 -2.35 -15.69
CA LYS A 66 12.51 -3.62 -15.80
C LYS A 66 11.10 -3.38 -16.33
N LEU A 67 10.77 -4.09 -17.40
CA LEU A 67 9.42 -4.12 -17.98
C LEU A 67 8.64 -5.33 -17.46
N CYS A 68 7.31 -5.23 -17.37
CA CYS A 68 6.47 -6.40 -17.14
C CYS A 68 6.17 -7.13 -18.46
N THR A 69 7.10 -7.97 -18.91
CA THR A 69 6.93 -8.76 -20.14
C THR A 69 5.89 -9.88 -19.99
N GLU A 70 5.75 -10.42 -18.78
CA GLU A 70 4.78 -11.47 -18.43
C GLU A 70 3.34 -10.97 -18.33
N CYS A 71 3.14 -9.66 -18.14
CA CYS A 71 1.81 -9.06 -18.08
C CYS A 71 1.07 -9.28 -19.41
N THR A 72 -0.26 -9.41 -19.32
CA THR A 72 -1.14 -9.68 -20.47
C THR A 72 -2.20 -8.60 -20.68
N ASP A 73 -2.25 -7.58 -19.82
CA ASP A 73 -3.17 -6.45 -19.91
C ASP A 73 -2.47 -5.17 -20.38
N ASP A 74 -3.07 -4.01 -20.10
CA ASP A 74 -2.56 -2.67 -20.42
C ASP A 74 -1.17 -2.37 -19.84
N ARG A 75 -0.70 -3.19 -18.89
CA ARG A 75 0.61 -3.08 -18.26
C ARG A 75 1.68 -3.93 -18.93
N LYS A 76 1.35 -4.69 -19.98
CA LYS A 76 2.33 -5.43 -20.78
C LYS A 76 3.38 -4.50 -21.38
N ASP A 77 4.64 -4.90 -21.24
CA ASP A 77 5.82 -4.17 -21.72
C ASP A 77 5.93 -2.73 -21.19
N LYS A 78 5.26 -2.44 -20.06
CA LYS A 78 5.40 -1.18 -19.33
C LYS A 78 6.43 -1.30 -18.21
N PRO A 79 7.10 -0.19 -17.82
CA PRO A 79 8.00 -0.17 -16.67
C PRO A 79 7.29 -0.66 -15.41
N VAL A 80 7.98 -1.52 -14.63
CA VAL A 80 7.51 -1.98 -13.32
C VAL A 80 7.58 -0.85 -12.29
N LEU A 81 8.59 0.01 -12.38
CA LEU A 81 8.65 1.23 -11.59
C LEU A 81 7.53 2.18 -12.02
N GLY A 82 6.72 2.64 -11.06
CA GLY A 82 5.50 3.42 -11.30
C GLY A 82 4.28 2.59 -11.71
N MET A 83 4.41 1.26 -11.86
CA MET A 83 3.30 0.42 -12.28
C MET A 83 2.22 0.35 -11.22
N GLU A 84 0.99 0.64 -11.59
CA GLU A 84 -0.19 0.37 -10.78
C GLU A 84 -0.38 -1.15 -10.67
N ILE A 85 -0.26 -1.68 -9.46
CA ILE A 85 -0.41 -3.10 -9.16
C ILE A 85 -1.71 -3.40 -8.41
N ILE A 86 -2.25 -2.46 -7.64
CA ILE A 86 -3.52 -2.59 -6.92
C ILE A 86 -4.58 -1.76 -7.63
N ARG A 87 -5.73 -2.39 -7.95
CA ARG A 87 -6.84 -1.75 -8.64
C ARG A 87 -8.17 -2.11 -7.98
N GLY A 88 -8.99 -1.10 -7.70
CA GLY A 88 -10.43 -1.30 -7.46
C GLY A 88 -10.83 -1.79 -6.08
N ALA A 89 -9.91 -1.85 -5.09
CA ALA A 89 -10.25 -2.35 -3.77
C ALA A 89 -11.12 -1.35 -2.99
N LYS A 90 -12.17 -1.82 -2.30
CA LYS A 90 -13.15 -0.98 -1.60
C LYS A 90 -13.34 -1.45 -0.17
N LYS A 91 -13.66 -0.53 0.74
CA LYS A 91 -13.92 -0.87 2.15
C LYS A 91 -15.14 -1.78 2.24
N ALA A 92 -14.97 -2.93 2.90
CA ALA A 92 -16.07 -3.81 3.25
C ALA A 92 -16.90 -3.17 4.37
N GLU A 93 -18.22 -3.20 4.24
CA GLU A 93 -19.11 -2.58 5.22
C GLU A 93 -18.91 -3.16 6.63
N GLY A 94 -18.77 -2.26 7.61
CA GLY A 94 -18.61 -2.63 9.02
C GLY A 94 -17.29 -3.32 9.38
N LYS A 95 -16.29 -3.33 8.49
CA LYS A 95 -14.99 -4.00 8.72
C LYS A 95 -13.81 -3.10 8.35
N ASP A 96 -12.70 -3.28 9.05
CA ASP A 96 -11.41 -2.68 8.65
C ASP A 96 -10.70 -3.59 7.65
N MET A 97 -11.38 -3.81 6.52
CA MET A 97 -10.96 -4.71 5.45
C MET A 97 -11.40 -4.12 4.12
N TRP A 98 -10.56 -4.24 3.10
CA TRP A 98 -10.88 -3.80 1.74
C TRP A 98 -10.81 -4.99 0.79
N GLU A 99 -11.82 -5.15 -0.07
CA GLU A 99 -11.96 -6.28 -1.00
C GLU A 99 -12.45 -5.84 -2.39
N ASP A 100 -12.92 -6.77 -3.21
CA ASP A 100 -13.34 -6.63 -4.63
C ASP A 100 -12.26 -6.21 -5.63
N GLY A 101 -11.12 -5.72 -5.13
CA GLY A 101 -10.01 -5.30 -5.95
C GLY A 101 -9.20 -6.45 -6.55
N LYS A 102 -8.22 -6.06 -7.35
CA LYS A 102 -7.21 -6.94 -7.93
C LYS A 102 -5.82 -6.47 -7.58
N ILE A 103 -4.91 -7.43 -7.40
CA ILE A 103 -3.47 -7.18 -7.31
C ILE A 103 -2.75 -7.92 -8.44
N LEU A 104 -1.85 -7.23 -9.15
CA LEU A 104 -0.95 -7.80 -10.14
C LEU A 104 0.38 -8.16 -9.48
N ASP A 105 0.93 -9.33 -9.79
CA ASP A 105 2.33 -9.64 -9.56
C ASP A 105 3.14 -9.46 -10.86
N PRO A 106 3.95 -8.40 -10.99
CA PRO A 106 4.74 -8.16 -12.20
C PRO A 106 5.84 -9.21 -12.45
N GLU A 107 6.15 -10.08 -11.48
CA GLU A 107 7.15 -11.15 -11.65
C GLU A 107 6.59 -12.35 -12.42
N ASN A 108 5.27 -12.55 -12.43
CA ASN A 108 4.64 -13.65 -13.17
C ASN A 108 3.48 -13.19 -14.06
N GLY A 109 3.18 -11.89 -14.11
CA GLY A 109 2.16 -11.27 -14.94
C GLY A 109 0.72 -11.58 -14.54
N LYS A 110 0.48 -12.28 -13.42
CA LYS A 110 -0.85 -12.73 -13.02
C LYS A 110 -1.53 -11.72 -12.10
N SER A 111 -2.84 -11.62 -12.29
CA SER A 111 -3.71 -10.84 -11.42
C SER A 111 -4.54 -11.74 -10.50
N TYR A 112 -4.61 -11.36 -9.23
CA TYR A 112 -5.28 -12.10 -8.15
C TYR A 112 -6.40 -11.24 -7.57
N THR A 113 -7.47 -11.87 -7.07
CA THR A 113 -8.42 -11.17 -6.20
C THR A 113 -7.71 -10.69 -4.95
N LEU A 114 -7.95 -9.43 -4.57
CA LEU A 114 -7.24 -8.77 -3.50
C LEU A 114 -8.12 -8.59 -2.27
N ARG A 115 -7.53 -8.82 -1.10
CA ARG A 115 -8.03 -8.33 0.18
C ARG A 115 -6.90 -7.67 0.95
N LEU A 116 -7.19 -6.49 1.52
CA LEU A 116 -6.27 -5.70 2.33
C LEU A 116 -6.83 -5.55 3.74
N THR A 117 -6.02 -5.88 4.76
CA THR A 117 -6.42 -5.77 6.17
C THR A 117 -5.31 -5.06 6.95
N PRO A 118 -5.49 -3.79 7.33
CA PRO A 118 -4.59 -3.14 8.28
C PRO A 118 -4.61 -3.89 9.62
N ILE A 119 -3.45 -4.12 10.19
CA ILE A 119 -3.28 -4.83 11.48
C ILE A 119 -2.24 -4.09 12.33
N GLU A 120 -2.13 -4.47 13.60
CA GLU A 120 -1.18 -3.86 14.56
C GLU A 120 -1.29 -2.33 14.59
N ASP A 121 -2.50 -1.82 14.82
CA ASP A 121 -2.83 -0.39 14.79
C ASP A 121 -2.44 0.28 13.47
N GLY A 122 -2.53 -0.46 12.36
CA GLY A 122 -2.18 0.02 11.03
C GLY A 122 -0.68 0.06 10.74
N LYS A 123 0.20 -0.41 11.64
CA LYS A 123 1.65 -0.47 11.38
C LYS A 123 2.02 -1.54 10.36
N LYS A 124 1.14 -2.53 10.15
CA LYS A 124 1.30 -3.60 9.17
C LYS A 124 0.03 -3.72 8.32
N LEU A 125 0.19 -4.29 7.14
CA LEU A 125 -0.89 -4.57 6.21
C LEU A 125 -0.81 -6.01 5.76
N GLU A 126 -1.87 -6.78 6.02
CA GLU A 126 -2.03 -8.06 5.35
C GLU A 126 -2.54 -7.83 3.92
N VAL A 127 -1.75 -8.29 2.95
CA VAL A 127 -2.07 -8.24 1.52
C VAL A 127 -2.32 -9.66 1.07
N ARG A 128 -3.59 -10.01 0.86
CA ARG A 128 -4.00 -11.35 0.45
C ARG A 128 -4.41 -11.38 -1.01
N GLY A 129 -3.74 -12.23 -1.78
CA GLY A 129 -4.09 -12.56 -3.15
C GLY A 129 -4.73 -13.94 -3.24
N SER A 130 -5.82 -14.10 -4.02
CA SER A 130 -6.45 -15.40 -4.26
C SER A 130 -6.83 -15.64 -5.72
N VAL A 131 -6.79 -16.92 -6.11
CA VAL A 131 -7.34 -17.47 -7.35
C VAL A 131 -8.13 -18.72 -6.98
N LEU A 132 -9.43 -18.70 -7.25
CA LEU A 132 -10.35 -19.78 -6.86
C LEU A 132 -10.21 -20.13 -5.37
N PHE A 133 -9.80 -21.36 -5.05
CA PHE A 133 -9.67 -21.89 -3.68
C PHE A 133 -8.26 -21.72 -3.10
N ILE A 134 -7.29 -21.22 -3.88
CA ILE A 134 -5.91 -21.04 -3.45
C ILE A 134 -5.68 -19.57 -3.13
N SER A 135 -5.11 -19.30 -1.95
CA SER A 135 -4.78 -17.95 -1.53
C SER A 135 -3.42 -17.88 -0.86
N ARG A 136 -2.79 -16.72 -0.93
CA ARG A 136 -1.57 -16.38 -0.19
C ARG A 136 -1.72 -15.02 0.46
N THR A 137 -1.10 -14.87 1.62
CA THR A 137 -1.07 -13.61 2.36
C THR A 137 0.38 -13.20 2.57
N GLN A 138 0.68 -11.94 2.28
CA GLN A 138 1.93 -11.28 2.65
C GLN A 138 1.63 -10.24 3.73
N THR A 139 2.61 -9.98 4.58
CA THR A 139 2.53 -8.86 5.53
C THR A 139 3.49 -7.77 5.07
N TRP A 140 2.95 -6.59 4.76
CA TRP A 140 3.73 -5.41 4.43
C TRP A 140 3.89 -4.53 5.67
N GLN A 141 4.97 -3.77 5.71
CA GLN A 141 5.31 -2.89 6.82
C GLN A 141 5.11 -1.43 6.42
N ARG A 142 4.40 -0.65 7.24
CA ARG A 142 4.18 0.77 6.95
C ARG A 142 5.51 1.53 7.03
N VAL A 143 5.72 2.44 6.08
CA VAL A 143 6.78 3.43 6.15
C VAL A 143 6.27 4.59 7.00
N GLN A 144 6.96 4.86 8.12
CA GLN A 144 6.60 5.90 9.09
C GLN A 144 6.68 7.31 8.49
#